data_AF-A0A4Q7U6D1-F1
#
_entry.id   AF-A0A4Q7U6D1-F1
#
_cell.length_a   1.000
_cell.length_b   1.000
_cell.length_c   1.000
_cell.angle_alpha   90.00
_cell.angle_beta   90.00
_cell.angle_gamma   90.00
#
_symmetry.space_group_name_H-M   'P 1'
#
loop_
_entity.id
_entity.type
_entity.pdbx_description
1 polymer ?
#
loop_
_entity_poly.entity_id
_entity_poly.type
_entity_poly.pdbx_seq_one_letter_code
_entity_poly.pdbx_strand_id
1 'polypeptide(L)'
;MTNTSAPQQVRIDASAGGTLPAALARDAAPERLAVWETERALWAPRTLTAYDPAGAAVGAALTAGRPHSAYRKIVDVAAADDAVWAALVAAARDDAATDDGTRPAPIAVHFEEHPAFAPLSDARRAALGAAGFAAVAAPVPSIPSTRADDPAGVAAWSFWRGAAPTRSAPYYGQTTDVTCGAVASLMALEQRGNHAFSPDSLVDNRAAEIAFWRRATNLPACEPIGLAVETAKLGAETGVLPALPRVFLSTPDPVLIEEFSSSEGERALRTDLQLESLRQAEALGLPIERRWVDVPEIFEFVRGGSQVLLLIDLTELIADPTPHWVLATEVVGDTLLISDPWVNAPTGESWVDTFALPLPAATVDLVTRWGDPAYRGVIVLPGASDQ
;
A
#
# COMPACT_ATOMS: atom_id res chain seq x y z
N MET A 1 -14.67 1.54 47.72
CA MET A 1 -13.63 2.58 47.55
C MET A 1 -12.82 2.21 46.33
N THR A 2 -13.24 2.69 45.16
CA THR A 2 -12.52 2.52 43.91
C THR A 2 -11.29 3.40 43.95
N ASN A 3 -10.12 2.78 44.11
CA ASN A 3 -8.83 3.45 44.11
C ASN A 3 -8.55 3.88 42.66
N THR A 4 -9.03 5.05 42.28
CA THR A 4 -8.68 5.68 41.00
C THR A 4 -7.23 6.14 41.13
N SER A 5 -6.29 5.23 40.84
CA SER A 5 -4.87 5.56 40.72
C SER A 5 -4.73 6.73 39.76
N ALA A 6 -4.06 7.79 40.18
CA ALA A 6 -3.66 8.86 39.28
C ALA A 6 -2.89 8.26 38.08
N PRO A 7 -3.02 8.82 36.87
CA PRO A 7 -2.29 8.33 35.71
C PRO A 7 -0.79 8.33 36.04
N GLN A 8 -0.14 7.17 35.86
CA GLN A 8 1.29 7.04 36.11
C GLN A 8 2.03 7.97 35.16
N GLN A 9 2.68 8.99 35.69
CA GLN A 9 3.45 9.94 34.89
C GLN A 9 4.68 9.22 34.35
N VAL A 10 4.67 8.90 33.05
CA VAL A 10 5.78 8.26 32.34
C VAL A 10 6.54 9.27 31.49
N ARG A 11 7.84 9.05 31.33
CA ARG A 11 8.70 9.77 30.38
C ARG A 11 8.86 8.91 29.13
N ILE A 12 8.59 9.45 27.94
CA ILE A 12 8.73 8.71 26.67
C ILE A 12 9.91 9.28 25.89
N ASP A 13 10.87 8.42 25.55
CA ASP A 13 12.00 8.75 24.68
C ASP A 13 11.88 8.00 23.35
N ALA A 14 12.23 8.64 22.24
CA ALA A 14 12.27 8.03 20.93
C ALA A 14 13.72 7.80 20.45
N SER A 15 13.99 6.62 19.91
CA SER A 15 15.30 6.26 19.35
C SER A 15 15.14 5.54 18.00
N ALA A 16 16.13 5.66 17.13
CA ALA A 16 16.20 4.85 15.92
C ALA A 16 16.45 3.36 16.27
N GLY A 17 15.99 2.47 15.39
CA GLY A 17 16.06 1.02 15.59
C GLY A 17 14.72 0.41 15.96
N GLY A 18 14.67 -0.93 15.95
CA GLY A 18 13.45 -1.71 16.19
C GLY A 18 13.54 -2.69 17.36
N THR A 19 14.47 -2.48 18.31
CA THR A 19 14.70 -3.43 19.40
C THR A 19 13.75 -3.21 20.56
N LEU A 20 13.14 -4.28 21.05
CA LEU A 20 12.32 -4.25 22.27
C LEU A 20 13.23 -4.12 23.50
N PRO A 21 12.97 -3.18 24.43
CA PRO A 21 13.76 -3.06 25.65
C PRO A 21 13.85 -4.40 26.42
N ALA A 22 15.05 -4.76 26.87
CA ALA A 22 15.31 -6.06 27.51
C ALA A 22 14.40 -6.36 28.71
N ALA A 23 13.99 -5.32 29.46
CA ALA A 23 13.05 -5.48 30.56
C ALA A 23 11.69 -6.03 30.10
N LEU A 24 11.20 -5.58 28.93
CA LEU A 24 9.94 -5.99 28.33
C LEU A 24 10.08 -7.31 27.54
N ALA A 25 11.26 -7.55 26.96
CA ALA A 25 11.52 -8.75 26.17
C ALA A 25 11.50 -10.05 26.99
N ARG A 26 11.87 -9.99 28.28
CA ARG A 26 11.92 -11.18 29.16
C ARG A 26 10.58 -11.90 29.32
N ASP A 27 9.49 -11.16 29.34
CA ASP A 27 8.14 -11.68 29.58
C ASP A 27 7.27 -11.63 28.30
N ALA A 28 7.85 -11.27 27.16
CA ALA A 28 7.13 -11.18 25.89
C ALA A 28 6.87 -12.56 25.29
N ALA A 29 5.71 -12.71 24.65
CA ALA A 29 5.40 -13.91 23.87
C ALA A 29 6.40 -14.05 22.69
N PRO A 30 6.79 -15.29 22.32
CA PRO A 30 7.71 -15.53 21.21
C PRO A 30 7.28 -14.87 19.89
N GLU A 31 5.97 -14.81 19.62
CA GLU A 31 5.38 -14.21 18.43
C GLU A 31 5.65 -12.69 18.40
N ARG A 32 5.49 -12.02 19.55
CA ARG A 32 5.83 -10.60 19.69
C ARG A 32 7.31 -10.37 19.48
N LEU A 33 8.18 -11.20 20.09
CA LEU A 33 9.62 -11.08 19.89
C LEU A 33 10.00 -11.22 18.42
N ALA A 34 9.42 -12.18 17.70
CA ALA A 34 9.65 -12.37 16.26
C ALA A 34 9.27 -11.11 15.45
N VAL A 35 8.15 -10.46 15.79
CA VAL A 35 7.76 -9.19 15.17
C VAL A 35 8.81 -8.11 15.41
N TRP A 36 9.29 -7.92 16.65
CA TRP A 36 10.30 -6.89 16.96
C TRP A 36 11.69 -7.20 16.39
N GLU A 37 12.04 -8.48 16.24
CA GLU A 37 13.34 -8.92 15.72
C GLU A 37 13.43 -8.92 14.18
N THR A 38 12.30 -8.78 13.49
CA THR A 38 12.28 -8.73 12.01
C THR A 38 13.10 -7.54 11.48
N GLU A 39 13.94 -7.81 10.47
CA GLU A 39 14.80 -6.80 9.85
C GLU A 39 13.97 -5.72 9.14
N ARG A 40 14.18 -4.46 9.51
CA ARG A 40 13.42 -3.31 9.00
C ARG A 40 14.29 -2.13 8.61
N ALA A 41 15.60 -2.31 8.42
CA ALA A 41 16.53 -1.18 8.27
C ALA A 41 16.08 -0.18 7.19
N LEU A 42 15.58 -0.68 6.06
CA LEU A 42 15.05 0.15 4.97
C LEU A 42 13.77 0.91 5.35
N TRP A 43 12.99 0.45 6.33
CA TRP A 43 11.74 1.08 6.81
C TRP A 43 11.97 2.09 7.95
N ALA A 44 13.23 2.45 8.20
CA ALA A 44 13.67 3.41 9.22
C ALA A 44 12.94 3.21 10.56
N PRO A 45 13.11 2.06 11.24
CA PRO A 45 12.34 1.71 12.40
C PRO A 45 12.70 2.65 13.56
N ARG A 46 11.71 2.96 14.40
CA ARG A 46 11.91 3.76 15.60
C ARG A 46 11.21 3.12 16.78
N THR A 47 11.89 3.06 17.91
CA THR A 47 11.35 2.61 19.19
C THR A 47 11.07 3.82 20.08
N LEU A 48 9.83 3.95 20.54
CA LEU A 48 9.46 4.87 21.61
C LEU A 48 9.37 4.08 22.91
N THR A 49 10.16 4.42 23.91
CA THR A 49 10.20 3.71 25.20
C THR A 49 9.65 4.58 26.32
N ALA A 50 8.66 4.06 27.04
CA ALA A 50 8.12 4.67 28.25
C ALA A 50 8.89 4.21 29.48
N TYR A 51 9.34 5.17 30.29
CA TYR A 51 10.05 4.96 31.55
C TYR A 51 9.22 5.44 32.73
N ASP A 52 9.22 4.66 33.81
CA ASP A 52 8.67 5.09 35.09
C ASP A 52 9.59 6.11 35.81
N PRO A 53 9.16 6.70 36.94
CA PRO A 53 9.99 7.63 37.70
C PRO A 53 11.31 7.04 38.24
N ALA A 54 11.43 5.71 38.34
CA ALA A 54 12.65 5.03 38.74
C ALA A 54 13.59 4.76 37.55
N GLY A 55 13.18 5.11 36.32
CA GLY A 55 13.95 4.91 35.10
C GLY A 55 13.83 3.50 34.50
N ALA A 56 12.90 2.66 34.98
CA ALA A 56 12.66 1.36 34.40
C ALA A 56 11.75 1.47 33.16
N ALA A 57 12.09 0.75 32.09
CA ALA A 57 11.24 0.67 30.90
C ALA A 57 9.97 -0.12 31.22
N VAL A 58 8.82 0.55 31.12
CA VAL A 58 7.48 0.00 31.45
C VAL A 58 6.58 -0.19 30.22
N GLY A 59 7.02 0.31 29.07
CA GLY A 59 6.38 0.00 27.79
C GLY A 59 7.21 0.49 26.61
N ALA A 60 6.91 -0.01 25.42
CA ALA A 60 7.52 0.45 24.18
C ALA A 60 6.56 0.36 23.00
N ALA A 61 6.70 1.27 22.03
CA ALA A 61 6.04 1.22 20.73
C ALA A 61 7.09 1.17 19.61
N LEU A 62 6.85 0.31 18.63
CA LEU A 62 7.65 0.21 17.41
C LEU A 62 6.92 0.91 16.27
N THR A 63 7.61 1.78 15.54
CA THR A 63 7.10 2.36 14.30
C THR A 63 8.02 2.09 13.12
N ALA A 64 7.46 2.00 11.92
CA ALA A 64 8.18 1.81 10.65
C ALA A 64 7.39 2.44 9.49
N GLY A 65 8.02 2.62 8.33
CA GLY A 65 7.33 3.02 7.11
C GLY A 65 8.27 3.07 5.90
N ARG A 66 7.72 2.92 4.69
CA ARG A 66 8.50 3.00 3.44
C ARG A 66 9.20 4.35 3.28
N PRO A 67 10.40 4.39 2.67
CA PRO A 67 10.97 5.65 2.18
C PRO A 67 10.03 6.34 1.19
N HIS A 68 10.22 7.65 1.05
CA HIS A 68 9.51 8.56 0.15
C HIS A 68 7.98 8.64 0.31
N SER A 69 7.42 8.04 1.35
CA SER A 69 5.97 7.98 1.60
C SER A 69 5.58 8.71 2.87
N ALA A 70 4.44 9.41 2.84
CA ALA A 70 3.98 10.28 3.91
C ALA A 70 3.10 9.55 4.92
N TYR A 71 3.47 8.32 5.29
CA TYR A 71 2.79 7.55 6.33
C TYR A 71 3.76 7.02 7.39
N ARG A 72 3.19 6.57 8.50
CA ARG A 72 3.90 5.77 9.49
C ARG A 72 3.00 4.63 9.97
N LYS A 73 3.57 3.44 10.18
CA LYS A 73 2.89 2.33 10.84
C LYS A 73 3.38 2.20 12.28
N ILE A 74 2.47 2.12 13.24
CA ILE A 74 2.72 1.59 14.59
C ILE A 74 2.60 0.07 14.46
N VAL A 75 3.74 -0.60 14.49
CA VAL A 75 3.87 -2.05 14.25
C VAL A 75 3.36 -2.85 15.45
N ASP A 76 3.73 -2.44 16.66
CA ASP A 76 3.26 -3.04 17.91
C ASP A 76 3.47 -2.06 19.07
N VAL A 77 2.70 -2.25 20.14
CA VAL A 77 2.86 -1.54 21.41
C VAL A 77 2.85 -2.56 22.55
N ALA A 78 4.01 -2.73 23.16
CA ALA A 78 4.23 -3.60 24.30
C ALA A 78 4.14 -2.80 25.60
N ALA A 79 2.99 -2.89 26.28
CA ALA A 79 2.78 -2.32 27.61
C ALA A 79 1.74 -3.15 28.37
N ALA A 80 1.97 -3.38 29.66
CA ALA A 80 1.03 -4.09 30.53
C ALA A 80 -0.11 -3.16 31.00
N ASP A 81 0.22 -1.90 31.31
CA ASP A 81 -0.74 -0.89 31.74
C ASP A 81 -1.38 -0.16 30.54
N ASP A 82 -2.70 0.00 30.57
CA ASP A 82 -3.47 0.59 29.48
C ASP A 82 -3.25 2.10 29.35
N ALA A 83 -2.92 2.82 30.43
CA ALA A 83 -2.60 4.23 30.36
C ALA A 83 -1.22 4.46 29.73
N VAL A 84 -0.23 3.62 30.08
CA VAL A 84 1.09 3.62 29.41
C VAL A 84 0.94 3.26 27.93
N TRP A 85 0.13 2.25 27.62
CA TRP A 85 -0.17 1.85 26.24
C TRP A 85 -0.77 3.02 25.43
N ALA A 86 -1.78 3.70 25.97
CA ALA A 86 -2.42 4.84 25.32
C ALA A 86 -1.45 6.02 25.14
N ALA A 87 -0.60 6.29 26.13
CA ALA A 87 0.43 7.33 26.03
C ALA A 87 1.46 7.03 24.93
N LEU A 88 1.85 5.76 24.78
CA LEU A 88 2.76 5.32 23.71
C LEU A 88 2.11 5.43 22.33
N VAL A 89 0.84 5.07 22.17
CA VAL A 89 0.09 5.26 20.91
C VAL A 89 0.02 6.73 20.53
N ALA A 90 -0.33 7.60 21.49
CA ALA A 90 -0.37 9.04 21.24
C ALA A 90 1.02 9.61 20.87
N ALA A 91 2.07 9.19 21.60
CA ALA A 91 3.44 9.60 21.30
C ALA A 91 3.90 9.10 19.92
N ALA A 92 3.59 7.86 19.55
CA ALA A 92 3.94 7.30 18.24
C ALA A 92 3.16 7.96 17.09
N ARG A 93 1.89 8.33 17.33
CA ARG A 93 1.09 9.12 16.39
C ARG A 93 1.69 10.50 16.15
N ASP A 94 2.21 11.14 17.21
CA ASP A 94 2.73 12.51 17.16
C ASP A 94 4.23 12.58 16.86
N ASP A 95 4.92 11.44 16.78
CA ASP A 95 6.34 11.35 16.44
C ASP A 95 6.56 11.81 14.99
N ALA A 96 7.08 13.02 14.86
CA ALA A 96 7.61 13.53 13.61
C ALA A 96 9.06 13.05 13.50
N ALA A 97 9.29 11.97 12.76
CA ALA A 97 10.64 11.63 12.31
C ALA A 97 11.24 12.83 11.55
N THR A 98 12.57 12.96 11.57
CA THR A 98 13.26 14.03 10.85
C THR A 98 13.05 13.89 9.35
N ASP A 99 12.54 14.95 8.72
CA ASP A 99 12.48 15.09 7.27
C ASP A 99 13.91 15.28 6.72
N ASP A 100 14.44 14.23 6.10
CA ASP A 100 15.73 14.24 5.41
C ASP A 100 15.57 14.29 3.88
N GLY A 101 14.36 14.58 3.38
CA GLY A 101 14.00 14.55 1.96
C GLY A 101 13.59 13.17 1.44
N THR A 102 13.96 12.09 2.13
CA THR A 102 13.49 10.72 1.84
C THR A 102 12.38 10.28 2.78
N ARG A 103 12.09 11.08 3.81
CA ARG A 103 11.11 10.78 4.86
C ARG A 103 10.15 11.95 5.07
N PRO A 104 9.17 12.14 4.16
CA PRO A 104 8.22 13.22 4.28
C PRO A 104 7.41 13.08 5.59
N ALA A 105 6.98 14.21 6.15
CA ALA A 105 6.19 14.23 7.38
C ALA A 105 4.91 13.36 7.22
N PRO A 106 4.64 12.42 8.15
CA PRO A 106 3.47 11.55 8.03
C PRO A 106 2.15 12.34 8.09
N ILE A 107 1.34 12.22 7.04
CA ILE A 107 -0.06 12.67 7.05
C ILE A 107 -1.01 11.56 7.51
N ALA A 108 -0.55 10.30 7.47
CA ALA A 108 -1.28 9.14 7.95
C ALA A 108 -0.44 8.39 8.97
N VAL A 109 -1.09 7.90 10.03
CA VAL A 109 -0.52 6.93 10.95
C VAL A 109 -1.45 5.73 11.03
N HIS A 110 -0.95 4.55 10.69
CA HIS A 110 -1.70 3.31 10.79
C HIS A 110 -1.26 2.53 12.02
N PHE A 111 -2.19 1.99 12.78
CA PHE A 111 -1.92 1.07 13.88
C PHE A 111 -2.24 -0.35 13.41
N GLU A 112 -1.25 -1.23 13.50
CA GLU A 112 -1.37 -2.65 13.19
C GLU A 112 -1.79 -3.42 14.44
N GLU A 113 -3.01 -3.94 14.43
CA GLU A 113 -3.49 -4.87 15.44
C GLU A 113 -3.06 -6.28 15.05
N HIS A 114 -2.49 -7.02 16.02
CA HIS A 114 -2.09 -8.43 15.88
C HIS A 114 -3.01 -9.32 16.71
N PRO A 115 -4.16 -9.78 16.17
CA PRO A 115 -5.13 -10.56 16.93
C PRO A 115 -4.57 -11.86 17.52
N ALA A 116 -3.59 -12.47 16.85
CA ALA A 116 -3.03 -13.76 17.24
C ALA A 116 -2.27 -13.74 18.59
N PHE A 117 -1.55 -12.66 18.89
CA PHE A 117 -0.69 -12.59 20.09
C PHE A 117 -0.92 -11.34 20.96
N ALA A 118 -1.52 -10.27 20.42
CA ALA A 118 -1.78 -9.03 21.13
C ALA A 118 -3.16 -8.44 20.78
N PRO A 119 -4.26 -9.20 20.99
CA PRO A 119 -5.60 -8.72 20.69
C PRO A 119 -5.94 -7.48 21.52
N LEU A 120 -6.61 -6.50 20.90
CA LEU A 120 -7.02 -5.29 21.61
C LEU A 120 -8.22 -5.56 22.52
N SER A 121 -8.10 -5.13 23.78
CA SER A 121 -9.23 -5.01 24.71
C SER A 121 -10.16 -3.86 24.31
N ASP A 122 -11.39 -3.86 24.81
CA ASP A 122 -12.35 -2.77 24.59
C ASP A 122 -11.79 -1.42 25.07
N ALA A 123 -11.05 -1.40 26.17
CA ALA A 123 -10.40 -0.21 26.69
C ALA A 123 -9.35 0.35 25.71
N ARG A 124 -8.53 -0.51 25.09
CA ARG A 124 -7.52 -0.10 24.10
C ARG A 124 -8.15 0.33 22.77
N ARG A 125 -9.22 -0.33 22.33
CA ARG A 125 -10.01 0.13 21.16
C ARG A 125 -10.61 1.52 21.41
N ALA A 126 -11.16 1.75 22.61
CA ALA A 126 -11.66 3.06 23.01
C ALA A 126 -10.54 4.11 23.06
N ALA A 127 -9.35 3.75 23.56
CA ALA A 127 -8.18 4.62 23.57
C ALA A 127 -7.69 5.00 22.16
N LEU A 128 -7.69 4.06 21.21
CA LEU A 128 -7.41 4.35 19.79
C LEU A 128 -8.42 5.36 19.23
N GLY A 129 -9.71 5.12 19.46
CA GLY A 129 -10.78 6.05 19.05
C GLY A 129 -10.60 7.44 19.66
N ALA A 130 -10.26 7.53 20.94
CA ALA A 130 -9.96 8.79 21.61
C ALA A 130 -8.69 9.48 21.06
N ALA A 131 -7.73 8.70 20.56
CA ALA A 131 -6.55 9.20 19.86
C ALA A 131 -6.82 9.55 18.38
N GLY A 132 -8.07 9.43 17.91
CA GLY A 132 -8.50 9.79 16.56
C GLY A 132 -8.30 8.70 15.50
N PHE A 133 -7.94 7.48 15.91
CA PHE A 133 -7.85 6.35 15.00
C PHE A 133 -9.25 5.79 14.70
N ALA A 134 -9.51 5.47 13.44
CA ALA A 134 -10.71 4.77 12.99
C ALA A 134 -10.35 3.37 12.47
N ALA A 135 -11.21 2.38 12.70
CA ALA A 135 -11.01 1.04 12.17
C ALA A 135 -11.05 1.06 10.64
N VAL A 136 -10.12 0.36 10.01
CA VAL A 136 -10.07 0.17 8.56
C VAL A 136 -10.92 -1.04 8.19
N ALA A 137 -11.57 -1.00 7.03
CA ALA A 137 -12.29 -2.15 6.51
C ALA A 137 -11.36 -3.36 6.34
N ALA A 138 -11.87 -4.56 6.60
CA ALA A 138 -11.09 -5.78 6.42
C ALA A 138 -10.66 -5.91 4.94
N PRO A 139 -9.41 -6.31 4.66
CA PRO A 139 -8.96 -6.57 3.31
C PRO A 139 -9.63 -7.82 2.74
N VAL A 140 -9.61 -7.95 1.42
CA VAL A 140 -9.99 -9.19 0.74
C VAL A 140 -8.92 -10.25 1.06
N PRO A 141 -9.30 -11.48 1.45
CA PRO A 141 -8.32 -12.53 1.74
C PRO A 141 -7.49 -12.92 0.52
N SER A 142 -6.16 -12.82 0.64
CA SER A 142 -5.20 -13.13 -0.44
C SER A 142 -3.82 -13.59 0.08
N ILE A 143 -3.10 -12.71 0.76
CA ILE A 143 -1.77 -12.94 1.36
C ILE A 143 -1.90 -13.16 2.87
N PRO A 144 -0.90 -13.75 3.55
CA PRO A 144 -1.00 -14.08 4.98
C PRO A 144 -1.52 -12.94 5.85
N SER A 145 -1.04 -11.70 5.65
CA SER A 145 -1.46 -10.57 6.47
C SER A 145 -2.93 -10.15 6.31
N THR A 146 -3.58 -10.52 5.20
CA THR A 146 -4.99 -10.20 4.93
C THR A 146 -5.97 -11.25 5.47
N ARG A 147 -5.46 -12.34 6.03
CA ARG A 147 -6.24 -13.54 6.36
C ARG A 147 -6.47 -13.64 7.86
N ALA A 148 -7.74 -13.63 8.28
CA ALA A 148 -8.09 -13.71 9.70
C ALA A 148 -7.74 -15.06 10.36
N ASP A 149 -7.60 -16.13 9.58
CA ASP A 149 -7.22 -17.47 10.02
C ASP A 149 -5.70 -17.71 10.03
N ASP A 150 -4.92 -16.77 9.51
CA ASP A 150 -3.46 -16.86 9.43
C ASP A 150 -2.81 -16.20 10.65
N PRO A 151 -1.77 -16.80 11.27
CA PRO A 151 -1.05 -16.17 12.38
C PRO A 151 -0.43 -14.82 12.05
N ALA A 152 -0.13 -14.56 10.77
CA ALA A 152 0.36 -13.26 10.29
C ALA A 152 -0.77 -12.27 9.97
N GLY A 153 -2.03 -12.70 10.09
CA GLY A 153 -3.22 -11.88 9.87
C GLY A 153 -3.28 -10.69 10.80
N VAL A 154 -3.53 -9.50 10.25
CA VAL A 154 -3.60 -8.24 11.02
C VAL A 154 -4.88 -7.47 10.70
N ALA A 155 -5.32 -6.68 11.68
CA ALA A 155 -6.34 -5.64 11.48
C ALA A 155 -5.66 -4.26 11.53
N ALA A 156 -6.30 -3.24 10.95
CA ALA A 156 -5.73 -1.90 10.93
C ALA A 156 -6.66 -0.85 11.49
N TRP A 157 -6.06 0.17 12.09
CA TRP A 157 -6.70 1.42 12.45
C TRP A 157 -5.91 2.57 11.84
N SER A 158 -6.58 3.63 11.38
CA SER A 158 -5.92 4.75 10.74
C SER A 158 -6.26 6.07 11.39
N PHE A 159 -5.23 6.87 11.61
CA PHE A 159 -5.33 8.28 11.95
C PHE A 159 -4.83 9.11 10.76
N TRP A 160 -5.57 10.15 10.39
CA TRP A 160 -5.23 11.06 9.31
C TRP A 160 -5.09 12.49 9.85
N ARG A 161 -3.99 13.16 9.50
CA ARG A 161 -3.79 14.59 9.76
C ARG A 161 -4.62 15.39 8.75
N GLY A 162 -5.91 15.51 9.03
CA GLY A 162 -6.87 16.20 8.16
C GLY A 162 -8.06 15.31 7.81
N ALA A 163 -8.60 15.48 6.61
CA ALA A 163 -9.68 14.63 6.13
C ALA A 163 -9.17 13.20 5.89
N ALA A 164 -9.92 12.22 6.39
CA ALA A 164 -9.69 10.82 6.04
C ALA A 164 -10.14 10.58 4.59
N PRO A 165 -9.49 9.64 3.87
CA PRO A 165 -9.92 9.26 2.54
C PRO A 165 -11.32 8.66 2.55
N THR A 166 -12.05 8.91 1.47
CA THR A 166 -13.44 8.46 1.27
C THR A 166 -13.57 7.47 0.11
N ARG A 167 -12.50 7.32 -0.70
CA ARG A 167 -12.47 6.50 -1.91
C ARG A 167 -11.33 5.48 -1.87
N SER A 168 -11.08 4.87 -0.72
CA SER A 168 -10.15 3.72 -0.65
C SER A 168 -10.77 2.49 -1.35
N ALA A 169 -9.97 1.80 -2.15
CA ALA A 169 -10.38 0.54 -2.78
C ALA A 169 -10.36 -0.62 -1.77
N PRO A 170 -11.19 -1.66 -1.94
CA PRO A 170 -11.02 -2.92 -1.23
C PRO A 170 -9.62 -3.48 -1.50
N TYR A 171 -8.82 -3.65 -0.46
CA TYR A 171 -7.44 -4.09 -0.62
C TYR A 171 -7.36 -5.58 -0.93
N TYR A 172 -6.60 -5.94 -1.95
CA TYR A 172 -6.19 -7.31 -2.25
C TYR A 172 -4.69 -7.30 -2.51
N GLY A 173 -3.91 -8.06 -1.72
CA GLY A 173 -2.47 -8.23 -1.96
C GLY A 173 -2.23 -9.26 -3.07
N GLN A 174 -1.33 -8.98 -4.01
CA GLN A 174 -1.00 -9.95 -5.06
C GLN A 174 -0.41 -11.23 -4.47
N THR A 175 -0.73 -12.35 -5.09
CA THR A 175 -0.36 -13.67 -4.58
C THR A 175 0.73 -14.35 -5.42
N THR A 176 1.30 -13.61 -6.37
CA THR A 176 2.45 -14.02 -7.21
C THR A 176 3.37 -12.82 -7.44
N ASP A 177 4.57 -13.05 -7.97
CA ASP A 177 5.55 -11.99 -8.23
C ASP A 177 5.25 -11.14 -9.49
N VAL A 178 4.24 -11.52 -10.28
CA VAL A 178 4.05 -10.98 -11.65
C VAL A 178 2.63 -10.46 -11.93
N THR A 179 1.76 -10.45 -10.93
CA THR A 179 0.32 -10.15 -11.08
C THR A 179 -0.05 -8.72 -10.68
N CYS A 180 0.90 -7.84 -10.37
CA CYS A 180 0.66 -6.47 -9.89
C CYS A 180 -0.33 -5.68 -10.77
N GLY A 181 -0.16 -5.68 -12.09
CA GLY A 181 -1.05 -4.99 -13.01
C GLY A 181 -2.49 -5.52 -12.97
N ALA A 182 -2.63 -6.85 -12.92
CA ALA A 182 -3.93 -7.50 -12.82
C ALA A 182 -4.64 -7.12 -11.51
N VAL A 183 -3.92 -7.17 -10.38
CA VAL A 183 -4.48 -6.85 -9.07
C VAL A 183 -4.83 -5.37 -8.96
N ALA A 184 -3.97 -4.45 -9.42
CA ALA A 184 -4.26 -3.03 -9.42
C ALA A 184 -5.54 -2.70 -10.22
N SER A 185 -5.72 -3.36 -11.38
CA SER A 185 -6.93 -3.22 -12.20
C SER A 185 -8.17 -3.81 -11.54
N LEU A 186 -8.05 -5.00 -10.94
CA LEU A 186 -9.15 -5.63 -10.20
C LEU A 186 -9.56 -4.79 -9.00
N MET A 187 -8.64 -4.29 -8.17
CA MET A 187 -8.97 -3.38 -7.06
C MET A 187 -9.71 -2.14 -7.54
N ALA A 188 -9.33 -1.58 -8.70
CA ALA A 188 -9.98 -0.42 -9.28
C ALA A 188 -11.45 -0.71 -9.66
N LEU A 189 -11.68 -1.86 -10.31
CA LEU A 189 -13.01 -2.32 -10.71
C LEU A 189 -13.85 -2.77 -9.51
N GLU A 190 -13.26 -3.40 -8.50
CA GLU A 190 -13.95 -3.81 -7.26
C GLU A 190 -14.51 -2.62 -6.50
N GLN A 191 -13.75 -1.53 -6.42
CA GLN A 191 -14.25 -0.29 -5.82
C GLN A 191 -15.51 0.24 -6.53
N ARG A 192 -15.72 -0.13 -7.81
CA ARG A 192 -16.88 0.26 -8.62
C ARG A 192 -17.99 -0.80 -8.66
N GLY A 193 -17.87 -1.89 -7.89
CA GLY A 193 -18.89 -2.93 -7.81
C GLY A 193 -18.74 -4.07 -8.81
N ASN A 194 -17.51 -4.38 -9.26
CA ASN A 194 -17.25 -5.53 -10.13
C ASN A 194 -17.50 -6.87 -9.42
N HIS A 195 -17.31 -6.95 -8.11
CA HIS A 195 -17.60 -8.11 -7.26
C HIS A 195 -16.93 -9.42 -7.72
N ALA A 196 -15.74 -9.34 -8.31
CA ALA A 196 -14.92 -10.51 -8.66
C ALA A 196 -14.24 -11.13 -7.44
N PHE A 197 -14.13 -10.40 -6.33
CA PHE A 197 -13.59 -10.93 -5.09
C PHE A 197 -14.69 -11.29 -4.09
N SER A 198 -14.46 -12.40 -3.39
CA SER A 198 -15.29 -12.91 -2.30
C SER A 198 -14.56 -12.77 -0.96
N PRO A 199 -15.22 -12.24 0.09
CA PRO A 199 -14.64 -12.22 1.43
C PRO A 199 -14.48 -13.63 2.03
N ASP A 200 -15.12 -14.64 1.45
CA ASP A 200 -15.20 -15.99 2.02
C ASP A 200 -14.37 -17.03 1.25
N SER A 201 -13.70 -16.66 0.14
CA SER A 201 -13.03 -17.64 -0.74
C SER A 201 -11.67 -17.19 -1.25
N LEU A 202 -10.61 -17.64 -0.57
CA LEU A 202 -9.21 -17.46 -1.01
C LEU A 202 -8.96 -18.07 -2.41
N VAL A 203 -9.59 -19.22 -2.68
CA VAL A 203 -9.39 -19.96 -3.93
C VAL A 203 -9.99 -19.20 -5.11
N ASP A 204 -11.21 -18.69 -4.96
CA ASP A 204 -11.87 -17.94 -6.03
C ASP A 204 -11.17 -16.60 -6.28
N ASN A 205 -10.71 -15.93 -5.21
CA ASN A 205 -9.99 -14.66 -5.36
C ASN A 205 -8.67 -14.86 -6.12
N ARG A 206 -7.89 -15.89 -5.77
CA ARG A 206 -6.68 -16.24 -6.51
C ARG A 206 -6.99 -16.66 -7.95
N ALA A 207 -8.10 -17.36 -8.18
CA ALA A 207 -8.50 -17.72 -9.54
C ALA A 207 -8.85 -16.48 -10.38
N ALA A 208 -9.52 -15.48 -9.80
CA ALA A 208 -9.83 -14.20 -10.46
C ALA A 208 -8.54 -13.43 -10.83
N GLU A 209 -7.59 -13.33 -9.89
CA GLU A 209 -6.26 -12.73 -10.11
C GLU A 209 -5.54 -13.38 -11.30
N ILE A 210 -5.40 -14.72 -11.28
CA ILE A 210 -4.69 -15.45 -12.33
C ILE A 210 -5.44 -15.38 -13.67
N ALA A 211 -6.77 -15.46 -13.66
CA ALA A 211 -7.57 -15.38 -14.86
C ALA A 211 -7.44 -14.03 -15.55
N PHE A 212 -7.41 -12.93 -14.79
CA PHE A 212 -7.18 -11.59 -15.34
C PHE A 212 -5.76 -11.45 -15.87
N TRP A 213 -4.74 -11.82 -15.08
CA TRP A 213 -3.33 -11.75 -15.49
C TRP A 213 -3.07 -12.51 -16.79
N ARG A 214 -3.61 -13.73 -16.94
CA ARG A 214 -3.45 -14.53 -18.16
C ARG A 214 -3.96 -13.86 -19.43
N ARG A 215 -4.92 -12.94 -19.32
CA ARG A 215 -5.43 -12.19 -20.48
C ARG A 215 -4.62 -10.92 -20.75
N ALA A 216 -4.09 -10.28 -19.71
CA ALA A 216 -3.43 -8.98 -19.78
C ALA A 216 -1.89 -9.05 -19.96
N THR A 217 -1.28 -10.19 -19.65
CA THR A 217 0.19 -10.34 -19.62
C THR A 217 0.82 -10.51 -21.02
N ASN A 218 2.03 -9.99 -21.18
CA ASN A 218 2.95 -10.25 -22.29
C ASN A 218 4.12 -11.16 -21.86
N LEU A 219 3.96 -11.96 -20.80
CA LEU A 219 4.93 -12.93 -20.26
C LEU A 219 6.21 -12.31 -19.64
N PRO A 220 6.24 -12.01 -18.34
CA PRO A 220 5.15 -12.08 -17.38
C PRO A 220 4.52 -10.71 -17.05
N ALA A 221 5.13 -9.61 -17.47
CA ALA A 221 4.63 -8.26 -17.21
C ALA A 221 3.34 -7.96 -17.98
N CYS A 222 2.48 -7.12 -17.40
CA CYS A 222 1.35 -6.52 -18.12
C CYS A 222 1.78 -5.13 -18.59
N GLU A 223 1.94 -4.93 -19.89
CA GLU A 223 2.25 -3.61 -20.45
C GLU A 223 1.02 -2.68 -20.44
N PRO A 224 1.20 -1.34 -20.49
CA PRO A 224 0.12 -0.38 -20.32
C PRO A 224 -1.10 -0.56 -21.24
N ILE A 225 -0.90 -0.86 -22.51
CA ILE A 225 -1.99 -0.95 -23.50
C ILE A 225 -2.78 -2.25 -23.29
N GLY A 226 -2.11 -3.40 -23.23
CA GLY A 226 -2.72 -4.71 -22.94
C GLY A 226 -3.47 -4.72 -21.62
N LEU A 227 -2.92 -4.09 -20.58
CA LEU A 227 -3.59 -3.93 -19.29
C LEU A 227 -4.88 -3.09 -19.41
N ALA A 228 -4.84 -1.98 -20.15
CA ALA A 228 -6.00 -1.14 -20.37
C ALA A 228 -7.09 -1.86 -21.21
N VAL A 229 -6.69 -2.64 -22.21
CA VAL A 229 -7.60 -3.46 -23.04
C VAL A 229 -8.39 -4.43 -22.17
N GLU A 230 -7.74 -5.22 -21.33
CA GLU A 230 -8.44 -6.19 -20.49
C GLU A 230 -9.25 -5.55 -19.38
N THR A 231 -8.79 -4.42 -18.83
CA THR A 231 -9.56 -3.61 -17.88
C THR A 231 -10.83 -3.05 -18.53
N ALA A 232 -10.74 -2.56 -19.77
CA ALA A 232 -11.89 -2.05 -20.51
C ALA A 232 -12.89 -3.15 -20.83
N LYS A 233 -12.42 -4.33 -21.28
CA LYS A 233 -13.28 -5.49 -21.55
C LYS A 233 -14.04 -5.93 -20.30
N LEU A 234 -13.34 -6.13 -19.18
CA LEU A 234 -13.99 -6.55 -17.95
C LEU A 234 -14.95 -5.49 -17.42
N GLY A 235 -14.54 -4.22 -17.43
CA GLY A 235 -15.40 -3.13 -16.98
C GLY A 235 -16.64 -2.92 -17.84
N ALA A 236 -16.57 -3.23 -19.14
CA ALA A 236 -17.73 -3.24 -20.04
C ALA A 236 -18.61 -4.49 -19.83
N GLU A 237 -18.02 -5.66 -19.61
CA GLU A 237 -18.73 -6.90 -19.30
C GLU A 237 -19.55 -6.79 -18.03
N THR A 238 -19.00 -6.16 -16.99
CA THR A 238 -19.68 -5.97 -15.69
C THR A 238 -20.46 -4.66 -15.60
N GLY A 239 -20.30 -3.75 -16.56
CA GLY A 239 -21.02 -2.47 -16.62
C GLY A 239 -20.59 -1.46 -15.55
N VAL A 240 -19.42 -1.65 -14.93
CA VAL A 240 -18.93 -0.80 -13.82
C VAL A 240 -18.07 0.38 -14.29
N LEU A 241 -17.61 0.36 -15.54
CA LEU A 241 -16.90 1.50 -16.14
C LEU A 241 -17.88 2.39 -16.91
N PRO A 242 -17.93 3.71 -16.62
CA PRO A 242 -18.84 4.62 -17.29
C PRO A 242 -18.39 4.96 -18.73
N ALA A 243 -17.10 4.81 -19.02
CA ALA A 243 -16.51 5.03 -20.34
C ALA A 243 -15.19 4.24 -20.46
N LEU A 244 -14.62 4.24 -21.67
CA LEU A 244 -13.34 3.58 -21.95
C LEU A 244 -12.18 4.22 -21.15
N PRO A 245 -11.22 3.41 -20.66
CA PRO A 245 -9.98 3.93 -20.10
C PRO A 245 -9.17 4.73 -21.12
N ARG A 246 -8.38 5.70 -20.66
CA ARG A 246 -7.39 6.41 -21.47
C ARG A 246 -5.98 5.97 -21.08
N VAL A 247 -5.11 5.77 -22.06
CA VAL A 247 -3.72 5.36 -21.84
C VAL A 247 -2.78 6.51 -22.19
N PHE A 248 -1.88 6.85 -21.28
CA PHE A 248 -0.72 7.71 -21.53
C PHE A 248 0.52 6.83 -21.54
N LEU A 249 1.21 6.79 -22.67
CA LEU A 249 2.46 6.07 -22.82
C LEU A 249 3.46 6.96 -23.54
N SER A 250 4.46 7.47 -22.83
CA SER A 250 5.33 8.53 -23.35
C SER A 250 6.28 8.12 -24.48
N THR A 251 6.31 6.83 -24.84
CA THR A 251 7.15 6.28 -25.90
C THR A 251 6.31 5.56 -26.97
N PRO A 252 6.70 5.62 -28.26
CA PRO A 252 6.13 4.76 -29.30
C PRO A 252 6.67 3.32 -29.25
N ASP A 253 7.82 3.10 -28.61
CA ASP A 253 8.55 1.83 -28.62
C ASP A 253 7.94 0.78 -27.68
N PRO A 254 8.23 -0.52 -27.88
CA PRO A 254 7.84 -1.55 -26.93
C PRO A 254 8.47 -1.34 -25.55
N VAL A 255 7.70 -1.61 -24.49
CA VAL A 255 8.08 -1.34 -23.09
C VAL A 255 8.15 -2.61 -22.25
N LEU A 256 8.77 -2.58 -21.08
CA LEU A 256 8.90 -3.73 -20.16
C LEU A 256 9.58 -4.93 -20.84
N ILE A 257 10.59 -4.66 -21.66
CA ILE A 257 11.36 -5.67 -22.39
C ILE A 257 12.89 -5.53 -22.19
N GLU A 258 13.31 -4.61 -21.33
CA GLU A 258 14.70 -4.25 -21.09
C GLU A 258 15.52 -5.44 -20.56
N GLU A 259 14.91 -6.25 -19.69
CA GLU A 259 15.51 -7.46 -19.13
C GLU A 259 15.81 -8.55 -20.19
N PHE A 260 15.11 -8.51 -21.34
CA PHE A 260 15.29 -9.46 -22.44
C PHE A 260 16.24 -8.96 -23.54
N SER A 261 16.99 -7.89 -23.28
CA SER A 261 17.95 -7.32 -24.24
C SER A 261 19.01 -8.33 -24.74
N SER A 262 19.31 -9.37 -23.96
CA SER A 262 20.24 -10.46 -24.33
C SER A 262 19.59 -11.60 -25.13
N SER A 263 18.27 -11.59 -25.30
CA SER A 263 17.51 -12.64 -26.01
C SER A 263 16.60 -12.04 -27.08
N GLU A 264 17.08 -12.01 -28.32
CA GLU A 264 16.33 -11.45 -29.45
C GLU A 264 14.97 -12.13 -29.66
N GLY A 265 14.88 -13.45 -29.48
CA GLY A 265 13.63 -14.20 -29.61
C GLY A 265 12.60 -13.83 -28.55
N GLU A 266 13.00 -13.69 -27.28
CA GLU A 266 12.11 -13.27 -26.19
C GLU A 266 11.63 -11.82 -26.42
N ARG A 267 12.52 -10.95 -26.90
CA ARG A 267 12.20 -9.56 -27.22
C ARG A 267 11.24 -9.43 -28.40
N ALA A 268 11.47 -10.21 -29.47
CA ALA A 268 10.61 -10.24 -30.65
C ALA A 268 9.21 -10.75 -30.29
N LEU A 269 9.11 -11.86 -29.55
CA LEU A 269 7.84 -12.40 -29.09
C LEU A 269 7.04 -11.37 -28.27
N ARG A 270 7.69 -10.68 -27.32
CA ARG A 270 7.02 -9.64 -26.51
C ARG A 270 6.57 -8.45 -27.34
N THR A 271 7.39 -8.04 -28.30
CA THR A 271 7.01 -6.98 -29.25
C THR A 271 5.75 -7.38 -30.01
N ASP A 272 5.67 -8.61 -30.53
CA ASP A 272 4.48 -9.11 -31.24
C ASP A 272 3.23 -9.12 -30.33
N LEU A 273 3.39 -9.49 -29.05
CA LEU A 273 2.30 -9.46 -28.07
C LEU A 273 1.80 -8.03 -27.78
N GLN A 274 2.71 -7.03 -27.77
CA GLN A 274 2.32 -5.62 -27.61
C GLN A 274 1.64 -5.07 -28.87
N LEU A 275 2.09 -5.46 -30.05
CA LEU A 275 1.42 -5.11 -31.31
C LEU A 275 -0.01 -5.68 -31.36
N GLU A 276 -0.21 -6.90 -30.86
CA GLU A 276 -1.54 -7.48 -30.73
C GLU A 276 -2.39 -6.71 -29.70
N SER A 277 -1.81 -6.27 -28.59
CA SER A 277 -2.49 -5.43 -27.59
C SER A 277 -2.93 -4.08 -28.20
N LEU A 278 -2.06 -3.45 -29.00
CA LEU A 278 -2.38 -2.24 -29.74
C LEU A 278 -3.53 -2.46 -30.75
N ARG A 279 -3.50 -3.55 -31.52
CA ARG A 279 -4.57 -3.92 -32.46
C ARG A 279 -5.92 -4.08 -31.74
N GLN A 280 -5.92 -4.67 -30.55
CA GLN A 280 -7.14 -4.80 -29.74
C GLN A 280 -7.62 -3.46 -29.18
N ALA A 281 -6.69 -2.60 -28.75
CA ALA A 281 -7.01 -1.26 -28.30
C ALA A 281 -7.66 -0.41 -29.41
N GLU A 282 -7.14 -0.48 -30.64
CA GLU A 282 -7.73 0.16 -31.82
C GLU A 282 -9.14 -0.37 -32.12
N ALA A 283 -9.33 -1.69 -32.04
CA ALA A 283 -10.64 -2.32 -32.25
C ALA A 283 -11.68 -1.90 -31.21
N LEU A 284 -11.25 -1.65 -29.97
CA LEU A 284 -12.10 -1.11 -28.89
C LEU A 284 -12.28 0.41 -28.96
N GLY A 285 -11.44 1.13 -29.72
CA GLY A 285 -11.41 2.60 -29.75
C GLY A 285 -10.82 3.21 -28.48
N LEU A 286 -9.89 2.55 -27.79
CA LEU A 286 -9.21 3.09 -26.62
C LEU A 286 -8.39 4.34 -26.98
N PRO A 287 -8.57 5.48 -26.29
CA PRO A 287 -7.70 6.64 -26.47
C PRO A 287 -6.29 6.35 -25.94
N ILE A 288 -5.28 6.45 -26.82
CA ILE A 288 -3.86 6.30 -26.48
C ILE A 288 -3.13 7.60 -26.81
N GLU A 289 -2.55 8.25 -25.80
CA GLU A 289 -1.76 9.46 -25.93
C GLU A 289 -0.27 9.16 -25.78
N ARG A 290 0.51 9.46 -26.83
CA ARG A 290 1.97 9.24 -26.86
C ARG A 290 2.73 10.44 -26.31
N ARG A 291 2.61 10.69 -25.01
CA ARG A 291 3.25 11.83 -24.34
C ARG A 291 3.58 11.54 -22.88
N TRP A 292 4.51 12.33 -22.35
CA TRP A 292 4.77 12.40 -20.92
C TRP A 292 3.58 13.10 -20.24
N VAL A 293 2.89 12.39 -19.35
CA VAL A 293 1.84 12.99 -18.51
C VAL A 293 2.50 13.57 -17.27
N ASP A 294 2.27 14.85 -17.00
CA ASP A 294 2.89 15.53 -15.86
C ASP A 294 2.18 15.17 -14.55
N VAL A 295 2.91 15.16 -13.44
CA VAL A 295 2.34 14.78 -12.13
C VAL A 295 1.15 15.66 -11.71
N PRO A 296 1.16 17.01 -11.91
CA PRO A 296 -0.02 17.82 -11.65
C PRO A 296 -1.26 17.32 -12.42
N GLU A 297 -1.11 16.86 -13.65
CA GLU A 297 -2.22 16.33 -14.45
C GLU A 297 -2.75 15.00 -13.88
N ILE A 298 -1.87 14.12 -13.39
CA ILE A 298 -2.27 12.89 -12.68
C ILE A 298 -3.12 13.24 -11.45
N PHE A 299 -2.70 14.24 -10.67
CA PHE A 299 -3.45 14.72 -9.51
C PHE A 299 -4.81 15.28 -9.91
N GLU A 300 -4.89 16.05 -11.00
CA GLU A 300 -6.16 16.59 -11.50
C GLU A 300 -7.12 15.48 -11.96
N PHE A 301 -6.63 14.42 -12.63
CA PHE A 301 -7.47 13.26 -12.96
C PHE A 301 -8.11 12.65 -11.71
N VAL A 302 -7.30 12.42 -10.68
CA VAL A 302 -7.78 11.82 -9.44
C VAL A 302 -8.72 12.77 -8.69
N ARG A 303 -8.43 14.07 -8.62
CA ARG A 303 -9.35 15.08 -8.05
C ARG A 303 -10.69 15.10 -8.79
N GLY A 304 -10.67 14.95 -10.12
CA GLY A 304 -11.85 14.84 -10.98
C GLY A 304 -12.68 13.56 -10.78
N GLY A 305 -12.21 12.61 -9.95
CA GLY A 305 -12.93 11.37 -9.65
C GLY A 305 -12.48 10.17 -10.47
N SER A 306 -11.46 10.33 -11.33
CA SER A 306 -10.84 9.18 -11.99
C SER A 306 -10.06 8.32 -10.99
N GLN A 307 -9.93 7.04 -11.29
CA GLN A 307 -8.88 6.19 -10.72
C GLN A 307 -7.74 6.10 -11.72
N VAL A 308 -6.50 6.00 -11.24
CA VAL A 308 -5.33 5.99 -12.10
C VAL A 308 -4.44 4.81 -11.76
N LEU A 309 -4.15 3.96 -12.74
CA LEU A 309 -3.10 2.95 -12.63
C LEU A 309 -1.78 3.59 -13.04
N LEU A 310 -0.76 3.46 -12.19
CA LEU A 310 0.57 4.02 -12.40
C LEU A 310 1.57 2.89 -12.55
N LEU A 311 2.34 2.91 -13.63
CA LEU A 311 3.56 2.12 -13.74
C LEU A 311 4.68 2.85 -12.97
N ILE A 312 5.23 2.19 -11.96
CA ILE A 312 6.28 2.71 -11.09
C ILE A 312 7.52 1.82 -11.08
N ASP A 313 8.64 2.41 -10.71
CA ASP A 313 9.86 1.72 -10.28
C ASP A 313 9.84 1.58 -8.75
N LEU A 314 9.94 0.34 -8.26
CA LEU A 314 9.95 0.04 -6.83
C LEU A 314 11.30 0.32 -6.15
N THR A 315 12.36 0.65 -6.90
CA THR A 315 13.73 0.83 -6.38
C THR A 315 13.76 1.83 -5.21
N GLU A 316 13.13 2.98 -5.39
CA GLU A 316 13.16 4.05 -4.37
C GLU A 316 12.25 3.74 -3.17
N LEU A 317 11.21 2.93 -3.35
CA LEU A 317 10.26 2.61 -2.29
C LEU A 317 10.70 1.40 -1.45
N ILE A 318 11.29 0.37 -2.07
CA ILE A 318 11.60 -0.89 -1.40
C ILE A 318 12.95 -1.53 -1.80
N ALA A 319 13.80 -0.81 -2.54
CA ALA A 319 15.08 -1.30 -3.06
C ALA A 319 14.94 -2.53 -3.99
N ASP A 320 13.88 -2.57 -4.77
CA ASP A 320 13.62 -3.61 -5.78
C ASP A 320 13.47 -2.98 -7.18
N PRO A 321 14.41 -3.22 -8.12
CA PRO A 321 14.37 -2.65 -9.47
C PRO A 321 13.43 -3.44 -10.38
N THR A 322 12.18 -3.56 -9.98
CA THR A 322 11.12 -4.27 -10.71
C THR A 322 10.04 -3.27 -11.14
N PRO A 323 9.59 -3.30 -12.41
CA PRO A 323 8.49 -2.46 -12.84
C PRO A 323 7.19 -2.94 -12.19
N HIS A 324 6.41 -2.00 -11.67
CA HIS A 324 5.30 -2.35 -10.81
C HIS A 324 4.07 -1.48 -11.06
N TRP A 325 2.88 -2.06 -10.90
CA TRP A 325 1.62 -1.34 -11.06
C TRP A 325 0.96 -1.07 -9.72
N VAL A 326 0.57 0.19 -9.50
CA VAL A 326 -0.18 0.62 -8.31
C VAL A 326 -1.46 1.36 -8.72
N LEU A 327 -2.45 1.36 -7.85
CA LEU A 327 -3.74 2.04 -8.05
C LEU A 327 -3.79 3.33 -7.24
N ALA A 328 -4.02 4.47 -7.87
CA ALA A 328 -4.32 5.73 -7.21
C ALA A 328 -5.82 6.04 -7.24
N THR A 329 -6.40 6.38 -6.09
CA THR A 329 -7.87 6.56 -5.96
C THR A 329 -8.30 7.89 -5.36
N GLU A 330 -7.43 8.61 -4.66
CA GLU A 330 -7.77 9.87 -3.99
C GLU A 330 -6.56 10.79 -3.83
N VAL A 331 -6.80 12.09 -3.69
CA VAL A 331 -5.79 13.06 -3.27
C VAL A 331 -6.16 13.52 -1.86
N VAL A 332 -5.27 13.29 -0.89
CA VAL A 332 -5.45 13.71 0.50
C VAL A 332 -4.33 14.68 0.87
N GLY A 333 -4.71 15.91 1.22
CA GLY A 333 -3.76 17.02 1.33
C GLY A 333 -3.04 17.23 -0.02
N ASP A 334 -1.71 17.21 0.01
CA ASP A 334 -0.85 17.34 -1.18
C ASP A 334 -0.23 16.00 -1.62
N THR A 335 -0.87 14.89 -1.25
CA THR A 335 -0.39 13.54 -1.56
C THR A 335 -1.40 12.77 -2.40
N LEU A 336 -0.88 11.92 -3.28
CA LEU A 336 -1.66 10.95 -4.02
C LEU A 336 -1.77 9.66 -3.19
N LEU A 337 -2.99 9.22 -2.93
CA LEU A 337 -3.23 8.00 -2.18
C LEU A 337 -3.18 6.80 -3.12
N ILE A 338 -2.22 5.90 -2.90
CA ILE A 338 -2.05 4.68 -3.68
C ILE A 338 -2.36 3.42 -2.87
N SER A 339 -2.97 2.44 -3.53
CA SER A 339 -3.06 1.05 -3.09
C SER A 339 -2.01 0.24 -3.87
N ASP A 340 -1.03 -0.29 -3.16
CA ASP A 340 0.05 -1.11 -3.70
C ASP A 340 -0.27 -2.61 -3.47
N PRO A 341 -0.41 -3.42 -4.53
CA PRO A 341 -0.68 -4.84 -4.38
C PRO A 341 0.48 -5.65 -3.76
N TRP A 342 1.71 -5.13 -3.75
CA TRP A 342 2.90 -5.82 -3.26
C TRP A 342 3.23 -5.49 -1.81
N VAL A 343 3.44 -6.54 -1.01
CA VAL A 343 3.83 -6.46 0.41
C VAL A 343 5.14 -7.21 0.61
N ASN A 344 6.19 -6.53 1.08
CA ASN A 344 7.47 -7.14 1.40
C ASN A 344 7.46 -7.79 2.80
N ALA A 345 6.67 -8.86 2.95
CA ALA A 345 6.46 -9.55 4.22
C ALA A 345 7.74 -10.00 4.95
N PRO A 346 8.81 -10.49 4.28
CA PRO A 346 10.06 -10.87 4.95
C PRO A 346 10.74 -9.72 5.73
N THR A 347 10.46 -8.48 5.35
CA THR A 347 10.97 -7.27 6.01
C THR A 347 9.94 -6.62 6.94
N GLY A 348 8.89 -7.36 7.31
CA GLY A 348 7.89 -6.93 8.29
C GLY A 348 6.84 -5.96 7.75
N GLU A 349 6.67 -5.86 6.43
CA GLU A 349 5.50 -5.22 5.85
C GLU A 349 4.26 -6.11 5.96
N SER A 350 3.10 -5.47 6.01
CA SER A 350 1.79 -6.10 5.89
C SER A 350 0.93 -5.30 4.92
N TRP A 351 -0.33 -5.71 4.70
CA TRP A 351 -1.27 -4.91 3.91
C TRP A 351 -1.48 -3.49 4.48
N VAL A 352 -1.18 -3.27 5.77
CA VAL A 352 -1.31 -1.99 6.45
C VAL A 352 -0.33 -0.95 5.91
N ASP A 353 0.78 -1.38 5.31
CA ASP A 353 1.77 -0.49 4.68
C ASP A 353 1.33 -0.02 3.29
N THR A 354 0.37 -0.70 2.68
CA THR A 354 0.19 -0.66 1.22
C THR A 354 -1.23 -0.37 0.77
N PHE A 355 -2.24 -0.51 1.62
CA PHE A 355 -3.64 -0.29 1.22
C PHE A 355 -3.97 1.17 0.92
N ALA A 356 -3.32 2.11 1.60
CA ALA A 356 -3.60 3.53 1.54
C ALA A 356 -2.30 4.32 1.79
N LEU A 357 -1.36 4.22 0.86
CA LEU A 357 -0.04 4.83 0.92
C LEU A 357 -0.05 6.25 0.31
N PRO A 358 0.06 7.33 1.12
CA PRO A 358 0.14 8.70 0.62
C PRO A 358 1.53 9.01 0.05
N LEU A 359 1.59 9.32 -1.25
CA LEU A 359 2.82 9.73 -1.94
C LEU A 359 2.80 11.24 -2.26
N PRO A 360 3.79 12.02 -1.78
CA PRO A 360 3.97 13.40 -2.23
C PRO A 360 4.18 13.48 -3.75
N ALA A 361 3.82 14.61 -4.36
CA ALA A 361 3.98 14.82 -5.81
C ALA A 361 5.43 14.58 -6.31
N ALA A 362 6.43 14.99 -5.53
CA ALA A 362 7.84 14.74 -5.86
C ALA A 362 8.16 13.24 -5.90
N THR A 363 7.60 12.45 -4.96
CA THR A 363 7.74 10.99 -4.97
C THR A 363 7.04 10.39 -6.18
N VAL A 364 5.81 10.82 -6.50
CA VAL A 364 5.10 10.34 -7.69
C VAL A 364 5.93 10.59 -8.94
N ASP A 365 6.57 11.77 -9.07
CA ASP A 365 7.43 12.05 -10.23
C ASP A 365 8.68 11.19 -10.26
N LEU A 366 9.29 10.93 -9.10
CA LEU A 366 10.47 10.09 -8.95
C LEU A 366 10.20 8.65 -9.39
N VAL A 367 9.11 8.04 -8.90
CA VAL A 367 8.86 6.61 -9.09
C VAL A 367 8.15 6.29 -10.41
N THR A 368 7.46 7.23 -11.06
CA THR A 368 6.73 6.98 -12.32
C THR A 368 7.63 7.12 -13.56
N ARG A 369 8.86 6.62 -13.46
CA ARG A 369 9.90 6.69 -14.49
C ARG A 369 10.53 5.31 -14.60
N TRP A 370 10.35 4.65 -15.73
CA TRP A 370 10.90 3.31 -15.95
C TRP A 370 11.60 3.21 -17.30
N GLY A 371 12.65 2.39 -17.39
CA GLY A 371 13.42 2.16 -18.61
C GLY A 371 14.54 3.18 -18.87
N ASP A 372 15.32 2.94 -19.92
CA ASP A 372 16.40 3.81 -20.40
C ASP A 372 16.38 3.90 -21.94
N PRO A 373 15.99 5.04 -22.55
CA PRO A 373 15.54 6.27 -21.89
C PRO A 373 14.22 6.06 -21.13
N ALA A 374 14.04 6.79 -20.04
CA ALA A 374 12.85 6.65 -19.20
C ALA A 374 11.56 6.97 -19.96
N TYR A 375 10.52 6.17 -19.70
CA TYR A 375 9.14 6.42 -20.10
C TYR A 375 8.20 6.37 -18.91
N ARG A 376 6.98 6.86 -19.13
CA ARG A 376 5.88 6.90 -18.18
C ARG A 376 4.66 6.21 -18.78
N GLY A 377 4.14 5.22 -18.06
CA GLY A 377 2.91 4.50 -18.37
C GLY A 377 1.83 4.80 -17.35
N VAL A 378 0.70 5.33 -17.79
CA VAL A 378 -0.44 5.69 -16.93
C VAL A 378 -1.74 5.28 -17.60
N ILE A 379 -2.64 4.65 -16.86
CA ILE A 379 -3.99 4.30 -17.33
C ILE A 379 -5.00 5.04 -16.47
N VAL A 380 -5.85 5.84 -17.09
CA VAL A 380 -6.88 6.63 -16.42
C VAL A 380 -8.23 5.97 -16.63
N LEU A 381 -8.85 5.51 -15.54
CA LEU A 381 -10.20 4.98 -15.50
C LEU A 381 -11.15 6.13 -15.16
N PRO A 382 -12.07 6.50 -16.08
CA PRO A 382 -12.87 7.71 -15.95
C PRO A 382 -13.72 7.72 -14.68
N GLY A 383 -13.88 8.90 -14.08
CA GLY A 383 -14.79 9.10 -12.96
C GLY A 383 -16.25 9.01 -13.41
N ALA A 384 -17.18 8.83 -12.46
CA ALA A 384 -18.62 8.88 -12.78
C ALA A 384 -19.07 10.25 -13.33
N SER A 385 -18.28 11.30 -13.08
CA SER A 385 -18.49 12.69 -13.51
C SER A 385 -17.92 13.03 -14.90
N ASP A 386 -17.22 12.11 -15.57
CA ASP A 386 -16.60 12.35 -16.89
C ASP A 386 -17.58 12.13 -18.08
N GLN A 387 -18.89 12.30 -17.85
CA GLN A 387 -19.95 12.25 -18.88
C GLN A 387 -20.45 13.63 -19.31
#